data_AF-A0A4P6ENJ4-F1
#
_entry.id   AF-A0A4P6ENJ4-F1
#
_cell.length_a   1.000
_cell.length_b   1.000
_cell.length_c   1.000
_cell.angle_alpha   90.00
_cell.angle_beta   90.00
_cell.angle_gamma   90.00
#
_symmetry.space_group_name_H-M   'P 1'
#
loop_
_entity.id
_entity.type
_entity.pdbx_description
1 polymer ?
#
loop_
_entity_poly.entity_id
_entity_poly.type
_entity_poly.pdbx_seq_one_letter_code
_entity_poly.pdbx_strand_id
1 'polypeptide(L)'
;MSATTQLNVLHRQADAMTAHGGTVTQRFEAIRMRWESLFVEPDHVANLTAKITGDLDADPGELAAVLAAANNAVLASVQPAHGADVLNAVAAGVLPTQRAEWAKTLPENYARAAKAYNTAAAALVKVIAAVDFDAPPETLLSAPARVREAWGQAPGLAAQVDTAADALSLVAAACDVDPGPEGLGLLARVPESADRRKVFEALDGEQGRLGKWGTLHRLGAELVAPKPSPTFVHTDDRSRSRRATCEPRPVFDPSITTPRRTNPQTRSQPHRAAGSEERAAPTFGVGAAPLTFQAATSSRAPRSRLHPRG
;
A
#
# COMPACT_ATOMS: atom_id res chain seq x y z
N MET A 1 -12.07 -15.66 -3.22
CA MET A 1 -11.17 -15.05 -4.21
C MET A 1 -10.51 -16.17 -5.00
N SER A 2 -10.47 -16.11 -6.33
CA SER A 2 -9.85 -17.16 -7.15
C SER A 2 -8.32 -17.11 -7.06
N ALA A 3 -7.64 -18.23 -7.32
CA ALA A 3 -6.18 -18.29 -7.32
C ALA A 3 -5.57 -17.40 -8.41
N THR A 4 -6.23 -17.29 -9.56
CA THR A 4 -5.86 -16.34 -10.62
C THR A 4 -5.90 -14.89 -10.12
N THR A 5 -6.95 -14.49 -9.39
CA THR A 5 -7.01 -13.16 -8.79
C THR A 5 -5.90 -12.97 -7.75
N GLN A 6 -5.62 -13.97 -6.92
CA GLN A 6 -4.52 -13.92 -5.95
C GLN A 6 -3.16 -13.75 -6.61
N LEU A 7 -2.91 -14.47 -7.71
CA LEU A 7 -1.67 -14.39 -8.47
C LEU A 7 -1.49 -13.00 -9.11
N ASN A 8 -2.55 -12.44 -9.69
CA ASN A 8 -2.52 -11.08 -10.24
C ASN A 8 -2.34 -10.01 -9.14
N VAL A 9 -2.87 -10.23 -7.94
CA VAL A 9 -2.59 -9.36 -6.78
C VAL A 9 -1.12 -9.45 -6.39
N LEU A 10 -0.55 -10.66 -6.33
CA LEU A 10 0.87 -10.88 -6.03
C LEU A 10 1.78 -10.17 -7.03
N HIS A 11 1.50 -10.27 -8.33
CA HIS A 11 2.29 -9.57 -9.37
C HIS A 11 2.21 -8.06 -9.22
N ARG A 12 1.02 -7.49 -9.02
CA ARG A 12 0.86 -6.04 -8.79
C ARG A 12 1.58 -5.56 -7.53
N GLN A 13 1.56 -6.35 -6.46
CA GLN A 13 2.31 -6.03 -5.23
C GLN A 13 3.83 -6.06 -5.47
N ALA A 14 4.32 -7.03 -6.24
CA ALA A 14 5.72 -7.07 -6.65
C ALA A 14 6.11 -5.86 -7.50
N ASP A 15 5.28 -5.48 -8.48
CA ASP A 15 5.51 -4.29 -9.32
C ASP A 15 5.55 -3.00 -8.51
N ALA A 16 4.57 -2.81 -7.62
CA ALA A 16 4.55 -1.66 -6.72
C ALA A 16 5.81 -1.61 -5.85
N MET A 17 6.28 -2.75 -5.35
CA MET A 17 7.49 -2.82 -4.54
C MET A 17 8.75 -2.50 -5.35
N THR A 18 8.85 -2.99 -6.58
CA THR A 18 9.95 -2.68 -7.49
C THR A 18 9.94 -1.20 -7.90
N ALA A 19 8.76 -0.57 -8.07
CA ALA A 19 8.64 0.86 -8.32
C ALA A 19 9.20 1.72 -7.17
N HIS A 20 9.17 1.21 -5.93
CA HIS A 20 9.81 1.82 -4.77
C HIS A 20 11.27 1.35 -4.53
N GLY A 21 11.91 0.72 -5.53
CA GLY A 21 13.30 0.29 -5.46
C GLY A 21 13.53 -1.02 -4.73
N GLY A 22 12.49 -1.83 -4.52
CA GLY A 22 12.60 -3.22 -4.08
C GLY A 22 13.05 -4.16 -5.20
N THR A 23 13.33 -5.42 -4.84
CA THR A 23 13.82 -6.46 -5.76
C THR A 23 13.05 -7.76 -5.61
N VAL A 24 12.94 -8.52 -6.70
CA VAL A 24 12.41 -9.90 -6.71
C VAL A 24 13.49 -10.86 -7.24
N THR A 25 13.34 -12.16 -6.99
CA THR A 25 14.30 -13.15 -7.50
C THR A 25 14.14 -13.32 -9.01
N GLN A 26 15.22 -13.72 -9.70
CA GLN A 26 15.16 -14.06 -11.13
C GLN A 26 14.15 -15.20 -11.40
N ARG A 27 14.00 -16.13 -10.45
CA ARG A 27 13.04 -17.23 -10.53
C ARG A 27 11.60 -16.75 -10.40
N PHE A 28 11.31 -15.78 -9.54
CA PHE A 28 9.99 -15.12 -9.49
C PHE A 28 9.62 -14.53 -10.85
N GLU A 29 10.55 -13.81 -11.48
CA GLU A 29 10.32 -13.20 -12.80
C GLU A 29 10.15 -14.22 -13.90
N ALA A 30 10.96 -15.28 -13.91
CA ALA A 30 10.82 -16.37 -14.86
C ALA A 30 9.44 -17.04 -14.78
N ILE A 31 8.91 -17.26 -13.56
CA ILE A 31 7.57 -17.80 -13.34
C ILE A 31 6.51 -16.82 -13.83
N ARG A 32 6.64 -15.52 -13.50
CA ARG A 32 5.72 -14.47 -13.94
C ARG A 32 5.63 -14.38 -15.46
N MET A 33 6.76 -14.27 -16.16
CA MET A 33 6.80 -14.19 -17.62
C MET A 33 6.18 -15.42 -18.28
N ARG A 34 6.40 -16.63 -17.72
CA ARG A 34 5.77 -17.86 -18.21
C ARG A 34 4.25 -17.82 -18.02
N TRP A 35 3.76 -17.32 -16.89
CA TRP A 35 2.34 -17.14 -16.63
C TRP A 35 1.71 -16.13 -17.61
N GLU A 36 2.33 -14.96 -17.80
CA GLU A 36 1.84 -13.92 -18.73
C GLU A 36 1.84 -14.39 -20.19
N SER A 37 2.83 -15.20 -20.59
CA SER A 37 2.90 -15.76 -21.95
C SER A 37 1.71 -16.64 -22.33
N LEU A 38 0.96 -17.17 -21.35
CA LEU A 38 -0.27 -17.92 -21.59
C LEU A 38 -1.37 -17.07 -22.24
N PHE A 39 -1.27 -15.73 -22.17
CA PHE A 39 -2.32 -14.81 -22.62
C PHE A 39 -1.91 -13.97 -23.84
N VAL A 40 -0.66 -14.07 -24.31
CA VAL A 40 -0.11 -13.16 -25.35
C VAL A 40 -0.01 -13.81 -26.74
N GLU A 41 0.07 -15.14 -26.87
CA GLU A 41 0.21 -15.80 -28.19
C GLU A 41 -0.89 -16.85 -28.50
N PRO A 42 -1.45 -16.86 -29.73
CA PRO A 42 -2.51 -17.78 -30.15
C PRO A 42 -2.07 -19.21 -30.53
N ASP A 43 -0.77 -19.54 -30.56
CA ASP A 43 -0.27 -20.81 -31.10
C ASP A 43 0.47 -21.65 -30.05
N HIS A 44 -0.29 -22.28 -29.16
CA HIS A 44 0.23 -22.96 -27.96
C HIS A 44 0.98 -24.28 -28.23
N VAL A 45 0.83 -24.91 -29.40
CA VAL A 45 1.30 -26.30 -29.65
C VAL A 45 2.79 -26.39 -30.02
N ALA A 46 3.31 -25.47 -30.85
CA ALA A 46 4.72 -25.50 -31.27
C ALA A 46 5.69 -25.07 -30.14
N ASN A 47 5.26 -24.12 -29.31
CA ASN A 47 6.04 -23.63 -28.15
C ASN A 47 6.14 -24.65 -27.01
N LEU A 48 5.17 -25.57 -26.89
CA LEU A 48 5.20 -26.68 -25.91
C LEU A 48 6.17 -27.80 -26.31
N THR A 49 6.26 -28.11 -27.60
CA THR A 49 7.14 -29.18 -28.12
C THR A 49 8.62 -28.85 -27.90
N ALA A 50 9.02 -27.60 -28.16
CA ALA A 50 10.40 -27.14 -27.93
C ALA A 50 10.80 -27.08 -26.44
N LYS A 51 9.84 -26.87 -25.53
CA LYS A 51 10.06 -26.90 -24.07
C LYS A 51 10.16 -28.32 -23.50
N ILE A 52 9.67 -29.33 -24.23
CA ILE A 52 9.68 -30.75 -23.81
C ILE A 52 10.93 -31.48 -24.33
N THR A 53 11.45 -31.11 -25.51
CA THR A 53 12.54 -31.85 -26.17
C THR A 53 13.94 -31.26 -25.97
N GLY A 54 14.09 -30.14 -25.27
CA GLY A 54 15.39 -29.57 -24.91
C GLY A 54 15.72 -29.85 -23.44
N ASP A 55 16.88 -30.46 -23.18
CA ASP A 55 17.44 -30.87 -21.89
C ASP A 55 16.78 -30.23 -20.65
N LEU A 56 16.06 -31.05 -19.89
CA LEU A 56 15.42 -30.69 -18.64
C LEU A 56 15.92 -31.61 -17.52
N ASP A 57 17.00 -31.19 -16.86
CA ASP A 57 17.24 -31.45 -15.43
C ASP A 57 16.17 -30.69 -14.60
N ALA A 58 14.88 -31.01 -14.78
CA ALA A 58 13.77 -30.21 -14.27
C ALA A 58 13.31 -30.57 -12.85
N ASP A 59 13.01 -29.51 -12.09
CA ASP A 59 12.21 -29.55 -10.87
C ASP A 59 10.80 -30.13 -11.15
N PRO A 60 10.31 -31.15 -10.41
CA PRO A 60 9.00 -31.79 -10.63
C PRO A 60 7.79 -30.84 -10.73
N GLY A 61 7.86 -29.66 -10.11
CA GLY A 61 6.80 -28.64 -10.21
C GLY A 61 6.73 -27.93 -11.57
N GLU A 62 7.84 -27.86 -12.30
CA GLU A 62 7.88 -27.26 -13.64
C GLU A 62 7.35 -28.21 -14.72
N LEU A 63 7.53 -29.53 -14.55
CA LEU A 63 6.96 -30.54 -15.44
C LEU A 63 5.42 -30.60 -15.32
N ALA A 64 4.88 -30.42 -14.10
CA ALA A 64 3.44 -30.38 -13.85
C ALA A 64 2.75 -29.15 -14.46
N ALA A 65 3.42 -27.98 -14.48
CA ALA A 65 2.90 -26.76 -15.09
C ALA A 65 2.86 -26.82 -16.63
N VAL A 66 3.84 -27.49 -17.25
CA VAL A 66 3.91 -27.73 -18.70
C VAL A 66 2.82 -28.71 -19.16
N LEU A 67 2.51 -29.73 -18.35
CA LEU A 67 1.39 -30.66 -18.58
C LEU A 67 0.01 -29.99 -18.41
N ALA A 68 -0.15 -29.08 -17.45
CA ALA A 68 -1.43 -28.41 -17.21
C ALA A 68 -1.78 -27.35 -18.28
N ALA A 69 -0.77 -26.71 -18.89
CA ALA A 69 -0.94 -25.78 -20.00
C ALA A 69 -1.29 -26.48 -21.32
N ALA A 70 -0.72 -27.66 -21.60
CA ALA A 70 -1.10 -28.50 -22.75
C ALA A 70 -2.55 -29.02 -22.66
N ASN A 71 -3.03 -29.28 -21.44
CA ASN A 71 -4.37 -29.79 -21.17
C ASN A 71 -5.47 -28.68 -21.28
N ASN A 72 -5.12 -27.43 -20.93
CA ASN A 72 -5.95 -26.24 -21.09
C ASN A 72 -6.32 -25.94 -22.55
N ALA A 73 -5.35 -26.11 -23.45
CA ALA A 73 -5.53 -25.93 -24.88
C ALA A 73 -6.44 -27.01 -25.52
N VAL A 74 -6.66 -28.15 -24.86
CA VAL A 74 -7.62 -29.19 -25.29
C VAL A 74 -9.03 -28.94 -24.73
N LEU A 75 -9.14 -28.48 -23.48
CA LEU A 75 -10.42 -28.28 -22.77
C LEU A 75 -11.23 -27.04 -23.21
N ALA A 76 -10.57 -26.00 -23.73
CA ALA A 76 -11.24 -24.76 -24.15
C ALA A 76 -12.01 -24.87 -25.49
N SER A 77 -12.02 -26.03 -26.14
CA SER A 77 -12.63 -26.22 -27.46
C SER A 77 -14.17 -26.34 -27.46
N VAL A 78 -14.86 -26.36 -26.30
CA VAL A 78 -16.35 -26.41 -26.28
C VAL A 78 -17.04 -25.51 -25.22
N GLN A 79 -16.44 -25.12 -24.08
CA GLN A 79 -17.12 -24.26 -23.09
C GLN A 79 -16.21 -23.27 -22.33
N PRO A 80 -16.55 -21.96 -22.28
CA PRO A 80 -15.76 -20.92 -21.58
C PRO A 80 -15.57 -21.13 -20.07
N ALA A 81 -16.53 -21.77 -19.40
CA ALA A 81 -16.45 -22.05 -17.96
C ALA A 81 -15.29 -22.99 -17.62
N HIS A 82 -15.03 -24.00 -18.47
CA HIS A 82 -13.94 -24.96 -18.26
C HIS A 82 -12.56 -24.33 -18.38
N GLY A 83 -12.39 -23.35 -19.28
CA GLY A 83 -11.13 -22.61 -19.39
C GLY A 83 -10.80 -21.83 -18.12
N ALA A 84 -11.81 -21.19 -17.51
CA ALA A 84 -11.62 -20.45 -16.26
C ALA A 84 -11.23 -21.35 -15.08
N ASP A 85 -11.86 -22.53 -14.97
CA ASP A 85 -11.57 -23.49 -13.90
C ASP A 85 -10.14 -24.04 -13.98
N VAL A 86 -9.68 -24.37 -15.19
CA VAL A 86 -8.35 -24.94 -15.37
C VAL A 86 -7.27 -23.86 -15.25
N LEU A 87 -7.50 -22.62 -15.73
CA LEU A 87 -6.61 -21.48 -15.44
C LEU A 87 -6.49 -21.23 -13.93
N ASN A 88 -7.60 -21.34 -13.21
CA ASN A 88 -7.60 -21.23 -11.76
C ASN A 88 -6.83 -22.38 -11.08
N ALA A 89 -6.92 -23.61 -11.61
CA ALA A 89 -6.13 -24.75 -11.12
C ALA A 89 -4.62 -24.56 -11.36
N VAL A 90 -4.21 -24.07 -12.52
CA VAL A 90 -2.81 -23.75 -12.81
C VAL A 90 -2.31 -22.64 -11.88
N ALA A 91 -3.09 -21.56 -11.73
CA ALA A 91 -2.76 -20.49 -10.80
C ALA A 91 -2.58 -21.01 -9.36
N ALA A 92 -3.43 -21.92 -8.91
CA ALA A 92 -3.34 -22.53 -7.59
C ALA A 92 -2.05 -23.36 -7.40
N GLY A 93 -1.52 -23.98 -8.46
CA GLY A 93 -0.24 -24.69 -8.43
C GLY A 93 0.99 -23.76 -8.47
N VAL A 94 0.90 -22.66 -9.23
CA VAL A 94 2.01 -21.70 -9.39
C VAL A 94 2.16 -20.78 -8.16
N LEU A 95 1.03 -20.38 -7.57
CA LEU A 95 0.97 -19.38 -6.51
C LEU A 95 1.88 -19.71 -5.30
N PRO A 96 1.92 -20.94 -4.74
CA PRO A 96 2.80 -21.27 -3.62
C PRO A 96 4.28 -21.10 -3.97
N THR A 97 4.72 -21.58 -5.13
CA THR A 97 6.11 -21.45 -5.57
C THR A 97 6.49 -19.99 -5.79
N GLN A 98 5.59 -19.20 -6.39
CA GLN A 98 5.85 -17.79 -6.62
C GLN A 98 5.89 -16.98 -5.31
N ARG A 99 5.02 -17.29 -4.34
CA ARG A 99 5.10 -16.72 -2.98
C ARG A 99 6.40 -17.09 -2.28
N ALA A 100 6.81 -18.36 -2.37
CA ALA A 100 8.06 -18.82 -1.77
C ALA A 100 9.28 -18.09 -2.35
N GLU A 101 9.30 -17.82 -3.65
CA GLU A 101 10.35 -17.02 -4.29
C GLU A 101 10.32 -15.55 -3.83
N TRP A 102 9.14 -14.94 -3.74
CA TRP A 102 9.01 -13.56 -3.28
C TRP A 102 9.43 -13.40 -1.82
N ALA A 103 9.06 -14.35 -0.95
CA ALA A 103 9.40 -14.36 0.47
C ALA A 103 10.92 -14.30 0.73
N LYS A 104 11.75 -14.75 -0.21
CA LYS A 104 13.22 -14.69 -0.11
C LYS A 104 13.75 -13.26 -0.13
N THR A 105 13.11 -12.33 -0.84
CA THR A 105 13.58 -10.93 -0.96
C THR A 105 12.89 -9.99 0.01
N LEU A 106 11.76 -10.39 0.60
CA LEU A 106 10.98 -9.57 1.52
C LEU A 106 11.79 -9.00 2.72
N PRO A 107 12.67 -9.76 3.41
CA PRO A 107 13.44 -9.21 4.53
C PRO A 107 14.38 -8.06 4.11
N GLU A 108 15.08 -8.22 2.99
CA GLU A 108 15.99 -7.19 2.47
C GLU A 108 15.23 -5.97 1.95
N ASN A 109 14.11 -6.20 1.26
CA ASN A 109 13.22 -5.12 0.80
C ASN A 109 12.68 -4.33 2.00
N TYR A 110 12.28 -5.00 3.08
CA TYR A 110 11.81 -4.34 4.30
C TYR A 110 12.92 -3.51 4.94
N ALA A 111 14.12 -4.07 5.08
CA ALA A 111 15.27 -3.36 5.64
C ALA A 111 15.62 -2.11 4.82
N ARG A 112 15.54 -2.19 3.48
CA ARG A 112 15.75 -1.05 2.57
C ARG A 112 14.68 0.03 2.75
N ALA A 113 13.40 -0.36 2.75
CA ALA A 113 12.28 0.56 2.93
C ALA A 113 12.33 1.24 4.32
N ALA A 114 12.57 0.47 5.38
CA ALA A 114 12.72 0.98 6.74
C ALA A 114 13.89 1.97 6.86
N LYS A 115 15.03 1.69 6.21
CA LYS A 115 16.17 2.62 6.17
C LYS A 115 15.82 3.92 5.43
N ALA A 116 15.13 3.84 4.30
CA ALA A 116 14.70 5.01 3.55
C ALA A 116 13.74 5.88 4.38
N TYR A 117 12.75 5.24 5.02
CA TYR A 117 11.81 5.89 5.93
C TYR A 117 12.53 6.59 7.08
N ASN A 118 13.37 5.86 7.83
CA ASN A 118 14.11 6.42 8.97
C ASN A 118 15.02 7.59 8.56
N THR A 119 15.60 7.53 7.36
CA THR A 119 16.45 8.61 6.83
C THR A 119 15.63 9.87 6.54
N ALA A 120 14.50 9.72 5.84
CA ALA A 120 13.59 10.82 5.55
C ALA A 120 13.01 11.42 6.83
N ALA A 121 12.57 10.55 7.76
CA ALA A 121 12.02 10.95 9.05
C ALA A 121 13.04 11.72 9.89
N ALA A 122 14.29 11.26 9.97
CA ALA A 122 15.36 11.98 10.68
C ALA A 122 15.66 13.35 10.07
N ALA A 123 15.65 13.46 8.74
CA ALA A 123 15.84 14.75 8.05
C ALA A 123 14.69 15.71 8.37
N LEU A 124 13.44 15.23 8.36
CA LEU A 124 12.27 16.02 8.72
C LEU A 124 12.32 16.46 10.19
N VAL A 125 12.57 15.55 11.14
CA VAL A 125 12.66 15.85 12.58
C VAL A 125 13.73 16.90 12.86
N LYS A 126 14.89 16.84 12.18
CA LYS A 126 15.94 17.85 12.30
C LYS A 126 15.46 19.24 11.89
N VAL A 127 14.69 19.33 10.81
CA VAL A 127 14.07 20.58 10.36
C VAL A 127 12.99 21.02 11.34
N ILE A 128 12.23 20.08 11.91
CA ILE A 128 11.19 20.39 12.89
C ILE A 128 11.72 20.98 14.18
N ALA A 129 12.85 20.49 14.67
CA ALA A 129 13.51 21.04 15.84
C ALA A 129 14.03 22.47 15.64
N ALA A 130 14.18 22.94 14.39
CA ALA A 130 14.81 24.21 14.07
C ALA A 130 13.82 25.38 13.85
N VAL A 131 12.55 25.11 13.58
CA VAL A 131 11.56 26.14 13.24
C VAL A 131 10.15 25.73 13.68
N ASP A 132 9.38 26.73 14.14
CA ASP A 132 7.94 26.62 14.31
C ASP A 132 7.25 26.81 12.95
N PHE A 133 6.67 25.74 12.37
CA PHE A 133 6.01 25.83 11.05
C PHE A 133 4.59 26.37 11.12
N ASP A 134 4.01 26.45 12.32
CA ASP A 134 2.71 27.07 12.53
C ASP A 134 2.86 28.58 12.75
N ALA A 135 4.10 29.08 12.85
CA ALA A 135 4.37 30.50 12.93
C ALA A 135 3.85 31.22 11.66
N PRO A 136 3.19 32.39 11.82
CA PRO A 136 2.71 33.18 10.69
C PRO A 136 3.86 33.53 9.73
N PRO A 137 3.64 33.52 8.41
CA PRO A 137 4.69 33.81 7.41
C PRO A 137 5.40 35.15 7.63
N GLU A 138 4.72 36.13 8.20
CA GLU A 138 5.26 37.46 8.49
C GLU A 138 6.41 37.40 9.49
N THR A 139 6.33 36.49 10.47
CA THR A 139 7.39 36.29 11.48
C THR A 139 8.67 35.72 10.88
N LEU A 140 8.56 35.04 9.73
CA LEU A 140 9.70 34.45 9.02
C LEU A 140 10.50 35.49 8.25
N LEU A 141 9.91 36.62 7.85
CA LEU A 141 10.62 37.67 7.09
C LEU A 141 11.80 38.24 7.89
N SER A 142 11.65 38.36 9.20
CA SER A 142 12.70 38.77 10.14
C SER A 142 13.56 37.62 10.67
N ALA A 143 13.23 36.37 10.36
CA ALA A 143 13.94 35.22 10.89
C ALA A 143 15.33 35.02 10.24
N PRO A 144 16.30 34.44 10.96
CA PRO A 144 17.60 34.08 10.39
C PRO A 144 17.47 33.24 9.12
N ALA A 145 18.40 33.40 8.17
CA ALA A 145 18.35 32.70 6.88
C ALA A 145 18.16 31.17 7.01
N ARG A 146 18.85 30.55 7.98
CA ARG A 146 18.71 29.12 8.29
C ARG A 146 17.28 28.69 8.66
N VAL A 147 16.52 29.55 9.35
CA VAL A 147 15.15 29.27 9.79
C VAL A 147 14.20 29.35 8.59
N ARG A 148 14.38 30.38 7.74
CA ARG A 148 13.62 30.54 6.50
C ARG A 148 13.86 29.38 5.53
N GLU A 149 15.11 28.94 5.39
CA GLU A 149 15.48 27.80 4.55
C GLU A 149 14.85 26.50 5.07
N ALA A 150 14.99 26.21 6.37
CA ALA A 150 14.38 25.04 7.00
C ALA A 150 12.85 25.05 6.82
N TRP A 151 12.22 26.20 7.05
CA TRP A 151 10.78 26.37 6.82
C TRP A 151 10.39 26.08 5.36
N GLY A 152 11.17 26.55 4.39
CA GLY A 152 10.94 26.31 2.96
C GLY A 152 11.16 24.85 2.52
N GLN A 153 12.11 24.14 3.12
CA GLN A 153 12.42 22.74 2.81
C GLN A 153 11.41 21.73 3.39
N ALA A 154 10.75 22.11 4.49
CA ALA A 154 9.89 21.25 5.27
C ALA A 154 8.80 20.48 4.49
N PRO A 155 8.01 21.12 3.60
CA PRO A 155 7.00 20.42 2.82
C PRO A 155 7.58 19.32 1.91
N GLY A 156 8.75 19.59 1.31
CA GLY A 156 9.43 18.61 0.46
C GLY A 156 9.92 17.40 1.26
N LEU A 157 10.43 17.62 2.48
CA LEU A 157 10.81 16.53 3.38
C LEU A 157 9.60 15.74 3.87
N ALA A 158 8.48 16.41 4.20
CA ALA A 158 7.24 15.73 4.57
C ALA A 158 6.75 14.79 3.46
N ALA A 159 6.73 15.26 2.20
CA ALA A 159 6.36 14.44 1.05
C ALA A 159 7.33 13.25 0.82
N GLN A 160 8.63 13.41 1.11
CA GLN A 160 9.59 12.31 1.09
C GLN A 160 9.29 11.27 2.18
N VAL A 161 8.89 11.71 3.38
CA VAL A 161 8.47 10.80 4.46
C VAL A 161 7.21 10.05 4.06
N ASP A 162 6.22 10.70 3.45
CA ASP A 162 5.02 10.02 2.94
C ASP A 162 5.35 8.95 1.90
N THR A 163 6.17 9.31 0.90
CA THR A 163 6.58 8.35 -0.14
C THR A 163 7.31 7.15 0.46
N ALA A 164 8.18 7.38 1.46
CA ALA A 164 8.90 6.31 2.14
C ALA A 164 7.99 5.49 3.08
N ALA A 165 6.99 6.11 3.69
CA ALA A 165 5.98 5.46 4.53
C ALA A 165 5.09 4.53 3.70
N ASP A 166 4.70 4.94 2.49
CA ASP A 166 3.92 4.11 1.57
C ASP A 166 4.72 2.87 1.13
N ALA A 167 6.00 3.06 0.78
CA ALA A 167 6.90 1.96 0.45
C ALA A 167 7.09 0.99 1.63
N LEU A 168 7.29 1.52 2.84
CA LEU A 168 7.40 0.70 4.05
C LEU A 168 6.12 -0.08 4.34
N SER A 169 4.96 0.57 4.21
CA SER A 169 3.65 -0.05 4.45
C SER A 169 3.35 -1.17 3.46
N LEU A 170 3.70 -0.97 2.19
CA LEU A 170 3.57 -1.99 1.15
C LEU A 170 4.40 -3.25 1.47
N VAL A 171 5.67 -3.07 1.86
CA VAL A 171 6.55 -4.21 2.18
C VAL A 171 6.16 -4.84 3.51
N ALA A 172 5.79 -4.04 4.52
CA ALA A 172 5.30 -4.53 5.80
C ALA A 172 4.08 -5.44 5.63
N ALA A 173 3.14 -5.05 4.77
CA ALA A 173 1.96 -5.85 4.45
C ALA A 173 2.32 -7.20 3.80
N ALA A 174 3.32 -7.23 2.91
CA ALA A 174 3.80 -8.47 2.28
C ALA A 174 4.55 -9.38 3.27
N CYS A 175 5.23 -8.78 4.25
CA CYS A 175 5.95 -9.46 5.32
C CYS A 175 5.06 -9.94 6.49
N ASP A 176 3.75 -9.68 6.45
CA ASP A 176 2.83 -9.88 7.58
C ASP A 176 3.30 -9.19 8.88
N VAL A 177 3.97 -8.05 8.76
CA VAL A 177 4.29 -7.21 9.92
C VAL A 177 2.96 -6.60 10.37
N ASP A 178 2.56 -6.90 11.60
CA ASP A 178 1.36 -6.30 12.19
C ASP A 178 1.56 -4.78 12.26
N PRO A 179 0.77 -4.00 11.52
CA PRO A 179 0.87 -2.56 11.58
C PRO A 179 0.48 -1.97 12.93
N GLY A 180 -0.11 -2.78 13.81
CA GLY A 180 -0.88 -2.29 14.93
C GLY A 180 -2.17 -1.61 14.46
N PRO A 181 -2.88 -0.91 15.35
CA PRO A 181 -4.06 -0.15 14.97
C PRO A 181 -3.71 0.86 13.88
N GLU A 182 -4.42 0.79 12.75
CA GLU A 182 -4.44 1.81 11.69
C GLU A 182 -3.10 2.12 10.99
N GLY A 183 -2.10 1.24 11.06
CA GLY A 183 -0.78 1.52 10.43
C GLY A 183 0.20 2.28 11.32
N LEU A 184 -0.25 2.79 12.48
CA LEU A 184 0.55 3.63 13.37
C LEU A 184 1.85 2.96 13.82
N GLY A 185 1.77 1.69 14.19
CA GLY A 185 2.92 0.92 14.67
C GLY A 185 4.01 0.75 13.61
N LEU A 186 3.71 0.94 12.32
CA LEU A 186 4.70 0.94 11.24
C LEU A 186 5.44 2.27 11.09
N LEU A 187 4.81 3.38 11.47
CA LEU A 187 5.26 4.71 11.10
C LEU A 187 5.77 5.50 12.30
N ALA A 188 5.18 5.33 13.48
CA ALA A 188 5.57 6.10 14.64
C ALA A 188 5.45 5.29 15.94
N ARG A 189 6.45 5.45 16.80
CA ARG A 189 6.35 5.04 18.21
C ARG A 189 5.72 6.18 19.00
N VAL A 190 4.46 6.01 19.35
CA VAL A 190 3.69 6.97 20.15
C VAL A 190 3.91 6.67 21.64
N PRO A 191 4.24 7.67 22.48
CA PRO A 191 4.38 7.46 23.92
C PRO A 191 3.02 7.12 24.55
N GLU A 192 3.01 6.30 25.61
CA GLU A 192 1.77 5.89 26.29
C GLU A 192 1.00 7.07 26.90
N SER A 193 1.70 8.18 27.18
CA SER A 193 1.12 9.41 27.70
C SER A 193 0.43 10.28 26.63
N ALA A 194 0.59 9.98 25.34
CA ALA A 194 -0.07 10.74 24.29
C ALA A 194 -1.58 10.47 24.26
N ASP A 195 -2.35 11.53 24.02
CA ASP A 195 -3.80 11.44 23.82
C ASP A 195 -4.08 10.69 22.51
N ARG A 196 -4.58 9.46 22.63
CA ARG A 196 -4.89 8.58 21.49
C ARG A 196 -5.80 9.26 20.46
N ARG A 197 -6.79 10.04 20.91
CA ARG A 197 -7.72 10.72 19.99
C ARG A 197 -6.99 11.75 19.15
N LYS A 198 -6.07 12.52 19.74
CA LYS A 198 -5.27 13.50 19.00
C LYS A 198 -4.30 12.84 18.03
N VAL A 199 -3.76 11.68 18.40
CA VAL A 199 -2.93 10.86 17.51
C VAL A 199 -3.74 10.40 16.29
N PHE A 200 -4.97 9.93 16.49
CA PHE A 200 -5.86 9.56 15.39
C PHE A 200 -6.23 10.75 14.50
N GLU A 201 -6.66 11.87 15.10
CA GLU A 201 -6.96 13.11 14.37
C GLU A 201 -5.74 13.63 13.59
N ALA A 202 -4.52 13.37 14.07
CA ALA A 202 -3.30 13.72 13.36
C ALA A 202 -3.09 12.88 12.09
N LEU A 203 -3.45 11.59 12.10
CA LEU A 203 -3.27 10.70 10.95
C LEU A 203 -4.29 10.98 9.85
N ASP A 204 -5.53 11.22 10.25
CA ASP A 204 -6.63 11.51 9.33
C ASP A 204 -6.58 12.95 8.80
N GLY A 205 -5.92 13.85 9.54
CA GLY A 205 -5.94 15.28 9.27
C GLY A 205 -4.78 15.77 8.38
N GLU A 206 -5.11 16.64 7.43
CA GLU A 206 -4.14 17.51 6.74
C GLU A 206 -3.82 18.75 7.58
N GLN A 207 -3.35 18.55 8.81
CA GLN A 207 -3.14 19.68 9.72
C GLN A 207 -1.81 20.38 9.44
N GLY A 208 -1.91 21.62 8.96
CA GLY A 208 -0.78 22.52 8.80
C GLY A 208 0.18 22.13 7.68
N ARG A 209 1.33 22.80 7.64
CA ARG A 209 2.27 22.71 6.50
C ARG A 209 3.02 21.39 6.41
N LEU A 210 3.15 20.69 7.52
CA LEU A 210 3.81 19.39 7.63
C LEU A 210 2.84 18.21 7.64
N GLY A 211 1.53 18.49 7.54
CA GLY A 211 0.48 17.49 7.68
C GLY A 211 0.61 16.67 8.97
N LYS A 212 0.28 15.38 8.86
CA LYS A 212 0.30 14.43 10.00
C LYS A 212 1.64 14.37 10.74
N TRP A 213 2.77 14.52 10.04
CA TRP A 213 4.10 14.36 10.64
C TRP A 213 4.43 15.44 11.68
N GLY A 214 4.04 16.69 11.42
CA GLY A 214 4.23 17.79 12.36
C GLY A 214 3.40 17.61 13.63
N THR A 215 2.15 17.17 13.48
CA THR A 215 1.27 16.90 14.62
C THR A 215 1.73 15.68 15.43
N LEU A 216 2.13 14.59 14.78
CA LEU A 216 2.70 13.42 15.46
C LEU A 216 3.95 13.78 16.27
N HIS A 217 4.87 14.57 15.70
CA HIS A 217 6.06 15.03 16.41
C HIS A 217 5.71 15.90 17.63
N ARG A 218 4.73 16.82 17.51
CA ARG A 218 4.26 17.65 18.64
C ARG A 218 3.63 16.84 19.78
N LEU A 219 3.01 15.70 19.44
CA LEU A 219 2.49 14.74 20.42
C LEU A 219 3.58 13.86 21.05
N GLY A 220 4.85 14.07 20.69
CA GLY A 220 6.00 13.32 21.20
C GLY A 220 6.21 11.97 20.54
N ALA A 221 5.59 11.72 19.39
CA ALA A 221 5.79 10.48 18.65
C ALA A 221 7.16 10.45 17.96
N GLU A 222 7.87 9.32 18.10
CA GLU A 222 9.13 9.08 17.41
C GLU A 222 8.85 8.47 16.03
N LEU A 223 9.24 9.17 14.96
CA LEU A 223 9.08 8.71 13.57
C LEU A 223 10.17 7.69 13.23
N VAL A 224 9.94 6.42 13.57
CA VAL A 224 10.90 5.32 13.39
C VAL A 224 10.17 4.06 12.96
N ALA A 225 10.67 3.42 11.90
CA ALA A 225 10.18 2.14 11.42
C ALA A 225 10.38 1.04 12.49
N PRO A 226 9.41 0.13 12.70
CA PRO A 226 9.55 -0.92 13.67
C PRO A 226 10.67 -1.86 13.26
N LYS A 227 11.38 -2.37 14.27
CA LYS A 227 12.35 -3.44 14.05
C LYS A 227 11.59 -4.67 13.51
N PRO A 228 12.10 -5.32 12.46
CA PRO A 228 11.49 -6.55 11.99
C PRO A 228 11.49 -7.56 13.13
N SER A 229 10.36 -8.23 13.37
CA SER A 229 10.33 -9.37 14.26
C SER A 229 11.30 -10.44 13.72
N PRO A 230 12.08 -11.13 14.57
CA PRO A 230 12.95 -12.22 14.11
C PRO A 230 12.16 -13.37 13.44
N THR A 231 10.84 -13.43 13.65
CA THR A 231 9.93 -14.36 12.98
C THR A 231 9.13 -13.63 11.91
N PHE A 232 9.72 -13.43 10.73
CA PHE A 232 8.93 -13.22 9.52
C PHE A 232 8.22 -14.54 9.20
N VAL A 233 7.06 -14.77 9.79
CA VAL A 233 6.20 -15.86 9.38
C VAL A 233 5.39 -15.32 8.22
N HIS A 234 5.76 -15.67 6.99
CA HIS A 234 4.85 -15.47 5.86
C HIS A 234 3.60 -16.29 6.16
N THR A 235 2.55 -15.60 6.56
CA THR A 235 1.35 -16.24 7.08
C THR A 235 0.45 -16.43 5.89
N ASP A 236 0.35 -17.67 5.41
CA ASP A 236 -0.62 -18.01 4.38
C ASP A 236 -2.00 -17.46 4.77
N ASP A 237 -2.64 -16.77 3.82
CA ASP A 237 -3.92 -16.02 3.89
C ASP A 237 -5.06 -16.75 4.66
N ARG A 238 -4.93 -18.07 4.85
CA ARG A 238 -5.80 -18.92 5.67
C ARG A 238 -5.85 -18.52 7.16
N SER A 239 -4.81 -17.88 7.71
CA SER A 239 -4.78 -17.50 9.13
C SER A 239 -5.59 -16.24 9.44
N ARG A 240 -5.72 -15.32 8.47
CA ARG A 240 -6.53 -14.10 8.64
C ARG A 240 -8.03 -14.43 8.68
N SER A 241 -8.47 -15.42 7.92
CA SER A 241 -9.88 -15.89 7.96
C SER A 241 -10.27 -16.51 9.30
N ARG A 242 -9.34 -17.03 10.11
CA ARG A 242 -9.66 -17.64 11.42
C ARG A 242 -9.75 -16.62 12.57
N ARG A 243 -9.21 -15.39 12.42
CA ARG A 243 -9.43 -14.32 13.41
C ARG A 243 -10.76 -13.57 13.21
N ALA A 244 -11.43 -13.77 12.07
CA ALA A 244 -12.74 -13.17 11.78
C ALA A 244 -13.93 -14.01 12.28
N THR A 245 -13.70 -15.18 12.90
CA THR A 245 -14.72 -15.82 13.72
C THR A 245 -14.70 -15.19 15.11
N CYS A 246 -15.18 -13.95 15.22
CA CYS A 246 -15.90 -13.58 16.42
C CYS A 246 -17.03 -14.61 16.53
N GLU A 247 -17.10 -15.31 17.66
CA GLU A 247 -18.29 -16.07 18.01
C GLU A 247 -19.53 -15.22 17.68
N PRO A 248 -20.57 -15.80 17.04
CA PRO A 248 -21.79 -15.05 16.79
C PRO A 248 -22.25 -14.48 18.13
N ARG A 249 -22.31 -13.14 18.21
CA ARG A 249 -22.97 -12.47 19.34
C ARG A 249 -24.31 -13.17 19.54
N PRO A 250 -24.69 -13.54 20.76
CA PRO A 250 -25.99 -14.16 21.01
C PRO A 250 -27.05 -13.28 20.36
N VAL A 251 -27.81 -13.88 19.45
CA VAL A 251 -28.97 -13.24 18.82
C VAL A 251 -29.87 -12.82 19.97
N PHE A 252 -30.14 -11.53 20.07
CA PHE A 252 -31.08 -10.97 21.03
C PHE A 252 -32.41 -11.69 20.85
N ASP A 253 -32.80 -12.50 21.82
CA ASP A 253 -34.10 -13.16 21.85
C ASP A 253 -35.13 -12.16 22.42
N PRO A 254 -36.04 -11.61 21.59
CA PRO A 254 -37.07 -10.69 22.07
C PRO A 254 -38.09 -11.36 23.01
N SER A 255 -38.01 -12.67 23.21
CA SER A 255 -38.89 -13.43 24.12
C SER A 255 -38.48 -13.30 25.59
N ILE A 256 -37.26 -12.83 25.89
CA ILE A 256 -36.82 -12.61 27.27
C ILE A 256 -37.38 -11.29 27.78
N THR A 257 -38.59 -11.37 28.30
CA THR A 257 -39.31 -10.27 28.94
C THR A 257 -38.61 -9.94 30.27
N THR A 258 -37.69 -8.99 30.26
CA THR A 258 -37.14 -8.44 31.50
C THR A 258 -38.23 -7.62 32.21
N PRO A 259 -38.42 -7.76 33.54
CA PRO A 259 -39.47 -7.05 34.25
C PRO A 259 -39.23 -5.53 34.21
N ARG A 260 -40.21 -4.85 33.61
CA ARG A 260 -40.31 -3.40 33.45
C ARG A 260 -40.35 -2.73 34.82
N ARG A 261 -39.21 -2.16 35.24
CA ARG A 261 -39.12 -1.31 36.43
C ARG A 261 -39.82 0.03 36.14
N THR A 262 -41.05 0.17 36.61
CA THR A 262 -41.81 1.42 36.57
C THR A 262 -41.19 2.44 37.52
N ASN A 263 -40.83 3.60 37.00
CA ASN A 263 -40.59 4.79 37.82
C ASN A 263 -41.44 5.92 37.22
N PRO A 264 -42.39 6.51 37.96
CA PRO A 264 -43.20 7.62 37.48
C PRO A 264 -42.65 8.97 37.95
N GLN A 265 -43.13 10.02 37.27
CA GLN A 265 -43.18 11.43 37.64
C GLN A 265 -42.02 12.34 37.18
N THR A 266 -42.21 13.02 36.04
CA THR A 266 -42.77 14.39 35.85
C THR A 266 -41.86 15.53 36.30
N ARG A 267 -41.33 16.28 35.32
CA ARG A 267 -41.29 17.74 35.42
C ARG A 267 -41.27 18.42 34.04
N SER A 268 -42.38 19.10 33.80
CA SER A 268 -42.69 20.29 33.01
C SER A 268 -41.63 20.92 32.09
N GLN A 269 -42.09 21.24 30.86
CA GLN A 269 -41.51 22.21 29.92
C GLN A 269 -41.39 23.64 30.51
N PRO A 270 -40.69 24.57 29.85
CA PRO A 270 -41.39 25.42 28.88
C PRO A 270 -40.63 25.79 27.59
N HIS A 271 -41.46 26.15 26.60
CA HIS A 271 -41.21 26.75 25.30
C HIS A 271 -40.16 27.89 25.22
N ARG A 272 -39.42 27.92 24.11
CA ARG A 272 -38.91 29.14 23.42
C ARG A 272 -38.65 28.77 21.95
N ALA A 273 -39.53 29.15 21.03
CA ALA A 273 -39.60 30.42 20.30
C ALA A 273 -38.64 30.49 19.11
N ALA A 274 -39.27 30.59 17.94
CA ALA A 274 -38.78 30.80 16.59
C ALA A 274 -37.63 31.80 16.43
N GLY A 275 -36.75 31.49 15.46
CA GLY A 275 -35.80 32.41 14.86
C GLY A 275 -35.47 31.91 13.46
N SER A 276 -36.30 32.31 12.50
CA SER A 276 -36.07 32.13 11.06
C SER A 276 -34.96 33.09 10.63
N GLU A 277 -33.83 32.57 10.14
CA GLU A 277 -32.89 33.36 9.35
C GLU A 277 -32.64 32.68 8.00
N GLU A 278 -33.26 33.32 7.02
CA GLU A 278 -33.04 33.28 5.59
C GLU A 278 -31.58 33.64 5.26
N ARG A 279 -30.82 32.73 4.65
CA ARG A 279 -29.57 33.09 3.96
C ARG A 279 -29.49 32.46 2.58
N ALA A 280 -29.32 33.36 1.64
CA ALA A 280 -29.25 33.20 0.21
C ALA A 280 -28.14 32.27 -0.26
N ALA A 281 -28.45 31.53 -1.32
CA ALA A 281 -27.50 30.80 -2.14
C ALA A 281 -26.60 31.76 -2.95
N PRO A 282 -25.29 31.49 -3.07
CA PRO A 282 -24.50 32.02 -4.17
C PRO A 282 -24.40 30.98 -5.29
N THR A 283 -25.07 31.31 -6.39
CA THR A 283 -24.83 30.78 -7.73
C THR A 283 -23.41 31.16 -8.16
N PHE A 284 -22.50 30.20 -8.33
CA PHE A 284 -21.24 30.43 -9.03
C PHE A 284 -21.21 29.64 -10.34
N GLY A 285 -20.98 30.41 -11.40
CA GLY A 285 -21.08 30.01 -12.79
C GLY A 285 -19.97 29.08 -13.24
N VAL A 286 -20.39 28.20 -14.14
CA VAL A 286 -19.58 27.32 -14.98
C VAL A 286 -18.80 28.17 -15.98
N GLY A 287 -17.48 27.95 -16.06
CA GLY A 287 -16.60 28.59 -17.04
C GLY A 287 -15.33 27.76 -17.24
N ALA A 288 -15.48 26.56 -17.80
CA ALA A 288 -14.36 25.72 -18.20
C ALA A 288 -13.85 26.15 -19.58
N ALA A 289 -12.63 26.69 -19.64
CA ALA A 289 -11.86 26.86 -20.87
C ALA A 289 -10.83 25.71 -20.99
N PRO A 290 -10.72 25.03 -22.14
CA PRO A 290 -9.75 23.96 -22.32
C PRO A 290 -8.35 24.52 -22.59
N LEU A 291 -7.39 24.21 -21.71
CA LEU A 291 -5.96 24.40 -21.96
C LEU A 291 -5.43 23.24 -22.80
N THR A 292 -5.19 23.50 -24.08
CA THR A 292 -4.41 22.66 -24.99
C THR A 292 -2.97 22.56 -24.52
N PHE A 293 -2.55 21.38 -24.07
CA PHE A 293 -1.14 21.08 -23.77
C PHE A 293 -0.47 20.54 -25.04
N GLN A 294 0.41 21.34 -25.66
CA GLN A 294 1.30 20.88 -26.73
C GLN A 294 2.48 20.11 -26.12
N ALA A 295 2.57 18.82 -26.45
CA ALA A 295 3.74 18.01 -26.14
C ALA A 295 4.92 18.39 -27.04
N ALA A 296 5.94 19.02 -26.46
CA ALA A 296 7.22 19.22 -27.12
C ALA A 296 8.03 17.92 -27.09
N THR A 297 8.01 17.17 -28.18
CA THR A 297 8.94 16.06 -28.43
C THR A 297 10.33 16.62 -28.74
N SER A 298 11.24 16.63 -27.77
CA SER A 298 12.67 16.86 -28.03
C SER A 298 13.39 15.51 -28.15
N SER A 299 13.49 15.05 -29.39
CA SER A 299 14.38 13.97 -29.81
C SER A 299 15.82 14.47 -29.74
N ARG A 300 16.63 13.90 -28.84
CA ARG A 300 18.08 14.16 -28.79
C ARG A 300 18.83 12.88 -29.11
N ALA A 301 19.34 12.82 -30.34
CA ALA A 301 20.19 11.75 -30.84
C ALA A 301 21.52 11.66 -30.06
N PRO A 302 22.10 10.44 -29.91
CA PRO A 302 23.37 10.25 -29.23
C PRO A 302 24.56 10.72 -30.11
N ARG A 303 25.43 11.56 -29.54
CA ARG A 303 26.74 11.89 -30.11
C ARG A 303 27.74 10.79 -29.79
N SER A 304 28.16 10.06 -30.82
CA SER A 304 29.33 9.20 -30.82
C SER A 304 30.58 10.00 -30.44
N ARG A 305 31.31 9.57 -29.40
CA ARG A 305 32.68 10.04 -29.12
C ARG A 305 33.67 9.02 -29.66
N LEU A 306 34.45 9.46 -30.63
CA LEU A 306 35.67 8.82 -31.12
C LEU A 306 36.75 8.90 -30.03
N HIS A 307 37.42 7.77 -29.76
CA HIS A 307 38.70 7.71 -29.05
C HIS A 307 39.84 8.18 -29.96
N PRO A 308 40.78 9.00 -29.47
CA PRO A 308 42.10 9.10 -30.08
C PRO A 308 43.03 8.02 -29.51
N ARG A 309 43.78 7.39 -30.42
CA ARG A 309 44.94 6.54 -30.13
C ARG A 309 46.06 7.40 -29.53
N GLY A 310 46.68 6.88 -28.48
CA GLY A 310 48.02 7.18 -27.98
C GLY A 310 48.59 5.89 -27.43
#